data_AF-A0A7W8LH63-F1
#
_entry.id   AF-A0A7W8LH63-F1
#
_cell.length_a   1.000
_cell.length_b   1.000
_cell.length_c   1.000
_cell.angle_alpha   90.00
_cell.angle_beta   90.00
_cell.angle_gamma   90.00
#
_symmetry.space_group_name_H-M   'P 1'
#
loop_
_entity.id
_entity.type
_entity.pdbx_description
1 polymer ?
#
loop_
_entity_poly.entity_id
_entity_poly.type
_entity_poly.pdbx_seq_one_letter_code
_entity_poly.pdbx_strand_id
1 'polypeptide(L)'
;MMHPHWDRTAVRMGELPVVLCVADTTELNVNGQDIEGAGPLSYEAQVGMYLHATYAVTPDREALAVMNAWMWSREPRDDNGRRGGVCESVRWIES
;
A
#
# COMPACT_ATOMS: atom_id res chain seq x y z
N MET A 1 -2.94 13.24 6.20
CA MET A 1 -4.00 13.77 5.31
C MET A 1 -5.10 12.75 4.99
N MET A 2 -4.87 11.44 5.10
CA MET A 2 -5.85 10.41 4.72
C MET A 2 -6.99 10.15 5.72
N HIS A 3 -6.81 10.46 7.00
CA HIS A 3 -7.78 10.14 8.07
C HIS A 3 -9.23 10.52 7.74
N PRO A 4 -9.53 11.75 7.27
CA PRO A 4 -10.91 12.13 6.94
C PRO A 4 -11.53 11.29 5.82
N HIS A 5 -10.73 10.81 4.87
CA HIS A 5 -11.20 9.94 3.79
C HIS A 5 -11.52 8.53 4.31
N TRP A 6 -10.71 8.02 5.25
CA TRP A 6 -10.98 6.75 5.92
C TRP A 6 -12.23 6.82 6.79
N ASP A 7 -12.42 7.89 7.55
CA ASP A 7 -13.62 8.12 8.35
C ASP A 7 -14.88 8.11 7.47
N ARG A 8 -14.84 8.81 6.32
CA ARG A 8 -15.96 8.81 5.37
C ARG A 8 -16.21 7.44 4.74
N THR A 9 -15.17 6.65 4.53
CA THR A 9 -15.31 5.28 4.02
C THR A 9 -15.98 4.39 5.06
N ALA A 10 -15.55 4.46 6.32
CA ALA A 10 -16.15 3.72 7.42
C ALA A 10 -17.66 4.03 7.59
N VAL A 11 -18.05 5.30 7.46
CA VAL A 11 -19.49 5.69 7.48
C VAL A 11 -20.28 5.00 6.37
N ARG A 12 -19.78 5.01 5.12
CA ARG A 12 -20.45 4.35 3.98
C ARG A 12 -20.55 2.84 4.18
N MET A 13 -19.48 2.22 4.68
CA MET A 13 -19.46 0.79 4.98
C MET A 13 -20.53 0.41 6.02
N GLY A 14 -20.74 1.26 7.03
CA GLY A 14 -21.73 1.04 8.08
C GLY A 14 -23.19 1.04 7.61
N GLU A 15 -23.47 1.54 6.41
CA GLU A 15 -24.80 1.51 5.81
C GLU A 15 -25.10 0.18 5.10
N LEU A 16 -24.10 -0.71 4.97
CA LEU A 16 -24.19 -1.94 4.21
C LEU A 16 -24.08 -3.17 5.11
N PRO A 17 -24.84 -4.25 4.84
CA PRO A 17 -24.81 -5.46 5.66
C PRO A 17 -23.51 -6.26 5.51
N VAL A 18 -22.86 -6.17 4.35
CA VAL A 18 -21.59 -6.85 4.05
C VAL A 18 -20.74 -5.94 3.18
N VAL A 19 -19.46 -5.83 3.53
CA VAL A 19 -18.43 -5.16 2.74
C VAL A 19 -17.24 -6.10 2.62
N LEU A 20 -16.63 -6.15 1.44
CA LEU A 20 -15.39 -6.86 1.18
C LEU A 20 -14.22 -5.88 1.25
N CYS A 21 -13.25 -6.17 2.10
CA CYS A 21 -12.02 -5.38 2.23
C CYS A 21 -10.91 -6.11 1.46
N VAL A 22 -10.62 -5.64 0.24
CA VAL A 22 -9.61 -6.24 -0.62
C VAL A 22 -8.28 -5.55 -0.37
N ALA A 23 -7.30 -6.28 0.13
CA ALA A 23 -5.95 -5.78 0.35
C ALA A 23 -4.99 -6.35 -0.70
N ASP A 24 -4.15 -5.50 -1.28
CA ASP A 24 -3.08 -5.93 -2.18
C ASP A 24 -1.94 -4.90 -2.21
N THR A 25 -0.80 -5.32 -2.76
CA THR A 25 0.41 -4.50 -2.91
C THR A 25 0.67 -4.16 -4.36
N THR A 26 0.92 -2.88 -4.65
CA THR A 26 1.40 -2.40 -5.95
C THR A 26 2.68 -1.58 -5.80
N GLU A 27 3.38 -1.36 -6.92
CA GLU A 27 4.58 -0.53 -7.00
C GLU A 27 4.26 0.83 -7.63
N LEU A 28 4.73 1.89 -6.99
CA LEU A 28 4.76 3.25 -7.52
C LEU A 28 6.15 3.49 -8.12
N ASN A 29 6.30 3.19 -9.41
CA ASN A 29 7.55 3.34 -10.14
C ASN A 29 7.75 4.79 -10.59
N VAL A 30 8.88 5.38 -10.22
CA VAL A 30 9.23 6.79 -10.49
C VAL A 30 10.57 6.92 -11.24
N ASN A 31 10.96 5.87 -11.97
CA ASN A 31 12.18 5.87 -12.78
C ASN A 31 12.31 7.13 -13.66
N GLY A 32 13.54 7.63 -13.78
CA GLY A 32 13.84 8.83 -14.56
C GLY A 32 13.62 10.14 -13.81
N GLN A 33 13.22 10.08 -12.54
CA GLN A 33 13.21 11.21 -11.61
C GLN A 33 14.08 10.86 -10.40
N ASP A 34 14.90 11.82 -9.95
CA ASP A 34 15.59 11.70 -8.67
C ASP A 34 14.61 12.10 -7.57
N ILE A 35 14.08 11.11 -6.86
CA ILE A 35 13.09 11.29 -5.80
C ILE A 35 13.72 10.90 -4.48
N GLU A 36 13.87 11.89 -3.60
CA GLU A 36 14.35 11.67 -2.24
C GLU A 36 13.43 10.67 -1.51
N GLY A 37 14.06 9.66 -0.89
CA GLY A 37 13.34 8.63 -0.16
C GLY A 37 12.78 7.50 -1.02
N ALA A 38 12.96 7.51 -2.34
CA ALA A 38 12.68 6.34 -3.18
C ALA A 38 13.68 5.21 -2.91
N GLY A 39 13.23 3.96 -3.05
CA GLY A 39 14.03 2.76 -2.87
C GLY A 39 13.89 1.77 -4.01
N PRO A 40 14.65 0.66 -4.01
CA PRO A 40 14.57 -0.33 -5.07
C PRO A 40 13.21 -1.03 -5.08
N LEU A 41 12.70 -1.35 -6.26
CA LEU A 41 11.47 -2.11 -6.45
C LEU A 41 11.76 -3.62 -6.59
N SER A 42 10.84 -4.40 -7.17
CA SER A 42 11.06 -5.83 -7.43
C SER A 42 12.26 -6.09 -8.33
N TYR A 43 12.49 -5.19 -9.29
CA TYR A 43 13.72 -5.12 -10.06
C TYR A 43 14.63 -4.04 -9.47
N GLU A 44 15.85 -4.41 -9.06
CA GLU A 44 16.78 -3.49 -8.36
C GLU A 44 17.15 -2.25 -9.19
N ALA A 45 17.09 -2.34 -10.52
CA ALA A 45 17.35 -1.21 -11.41
C ALA A 45 16.20 -0.17 -11.43
N GLN A 46 15.04 -0.51 -10.85
CA GLN A 46 13.89 0.38 -10.77
C GLN A 46 13.79 0.98 -9.38
N VAL A 47 13.44 2.26 -9.30
CA VAL A 47 13.29 3.00 -8.06
C VAL A 47 11.85 3.50 -7.89
N GLY A 48 11.40 3.52 -6.64
CA GLY A 48 10.05 3.92 -6.29
C GLY A 48 9.67 3.54 -4.87
N MET A 49 8.38 3.34 -4.67
CA MET A 49 7.81 2.92 -3.38
C MET A 49 6.79 1.81 -3.59
N TYR A 50 6.55 1.03 -2.54
CA TYR A 50 5.42 0.12 -2.46
C TYR A 50 4.22 0.82 -1.84
N LEU A 51 3.03 0.42 -2.28
CA LEU A 51 1.75 0.79 -1.71
C LEU A 51 0.97 -0.48 -1.44
N HIS A 52 0.72 -0.77 -0.16
CA HIS A 52 -0.21 -1.80 0.27
C HIS A 52 -1.50 -1.11 0.73
N ALA A 53 -2.57 -1.25 -0.04
CA ALA A 53 -3.82 -0.56 0.21
C ALA A 53 -4.95 -1.55 0.46
N THR A 54 -5.83 -1.19 1.39
CA THR A 54 -7.09 -1.91 1.62
C THR A 54 -8.23 -1.12 1.00
N TYR A 55 -8.95 -1.75 0.07
CA TYR A 55 -10.02 -1.15 -0.71
C TYR A 55 -11.37 -1.82 -0.38
N ALA A 56 -12.33 -1.00 0.04
CA ALA A 56 -13.66 -1.46 0.42
C ALA A 56 -14.58 -1.49 -0.81
N VAL A 57 -15.21 -2.65 -1.04
CA VAL A 57 -16.17 -2.87 -2.13
C VAL A 57 -17.39 -3.65 -1.65
N THR A 58 -18.51 -3.51 -2.34
CA THR A 58 -19.70 -4.35 -2.11
C THR A 58 -19.53 -5.72 -2.77
N PRO A 59 -20.30 -6.75 -2.38
CA PRO A 59 -20.34 -8.03 -3.10
C PRO A 59 -20.71 -7.89 -4.59
N ASP A 60 -21.49 -6.86 -4.92
CA ASP A 60 -21.88 -6.52 -6.30
C ASP A 60 -20.82 -5.68 -7.04
N ARG A 61 -19.61 -5.56 -6.47
CA ARG A 61 -18.43 -4.89 -7.05
C ARG A 61 -18.56 -3.37 -7.13
N GLU A 62 -19.43 -2.76 -6.33
CA GLU A 62 -19.47 -1.31 -6.19
C GLU A 62 -18.33 -0.83 -5.30
N ALA A 63 -17.64 0.20 -5.76
CA ALA A 63 -16.52 0.85 -5.08
C ALA A 63 -16.99 1.77 -3.94
N LEU A 64 -16.53 1.53 -2.70
CA LEU A 64 -16.86 2.40 -1.57
C LEU A 64 -15.78 3.47 -1.32
N ALA A 65 -14.52 3.04 -1.18
CA ALA A 65 -13.27 3.83 -1.17
C ALA A 65 -12.12 3.04 -0.49
N VAL A 66 -10.94 3.66 -0.41
CA VAL A 66 -9.77 3.15 0.34
C VAL A 66 -9.97 3.36 1.84
N MET A 67 -9.67 2.34 2.64
CA MET A 67 -9.76 2.39 4.11
C MET A 67 -8.41 2.42 4.82
N ASN A 68 -7.35 1.96 4.16
CA ASN A 68 -5.98 1.95 4.68
C ASN A 68 -4.97 2.01 3.53
N ALA A 69 -3.81 2.60 3.78
CA ALA A 69 -2.71 2.67 2.83
C ALA A 69 -1.37 2.74 3.54
N TRP A 70 -0.60 1.66 3.45
CA TRP A 70 0.80 1.62 3.87
C TRP A 70 1.68 1.93 2.67
N MET A 71 2.53 2.94 2.81
CA MET A 71 3.56 3.28 1.82
C MET A 71 4.95 3.10 2.42
N TRP A 72 5.85 2.48 1.69
CA TRP A 72 7.24 2.35 2.10
C TRP A 72 8.18 2.22 0.91
N SER A 73 9.40 2.67 1.10
CA SER A 73 10.51 2.39 0.19
C SER A 73 11.38 1.30 0.78
N ARG A 74 11.91 0.42 -0.07
CA ARG A 74 12.88 -0.58 0.38
C ARG A 74 14.25 0.05 0.57
N GLU A 75 14.99 -0.45 1.55
CA GLU A 75 16.43 -0.18 1.64
C GLU A 75 17.18 -0.95 0.55
N PRO A 76 18.28 -0.43 -0.03
CA PRO A 76 19.16 -1.20 -0.90
C PRO A 76 19.68 -2.47 -0.22
N ARG A 77 20.07 -3.45 -1.04
CA ARG A 77 20.81 -4.62 -0.52
C ARG A 77 22.22 -4.21 -0.10
N ASP A 78 22.70 -4.79 0.99
CA ASP A 78 24.10 -4.68 1.40
C ASP A 78 25.04 -5.52 0.51
N ASP A 79 26.35 -5.43 0.76
CA ASP A 79 27.38 -6.19 0.03
C ASP A 79 27.18 -7.71 0.09
N ASN A 80 26.41 -8.21 1.07
CA ASN A 80 26.07 -9.62 1.24
C ASN A 80 24.72 -9.98 0.60
N GLY A 81 24.09 -9.04 -0.12
CA GLY A 81 22.78 -9.23 -0.76
C GLY A 81 21.60 -9.22 0.21
N ARG A 82 21.80 -8.86 1.48
CA ARG A 82 20.74 -8.80 2.50
C ARG A 82 20.04 -7.46 2.44
N ARG A 83 18.73 -7.47 2.67
CA ARG A 83 17.92 -6.26 2.75
C ARG A 83 17.57 -5.97 4.21
N GLY A 84 17.79 -4.73 4.64
CA GLY A 84 17.37 -4.24 5.94
C GLY A 84 15.88 -3.87 5.96
N GLY A 85 15.51 -3.02 6.92
CA GLY A 85 14.13 -2.61 7.13
C GLY A 85 13.22 -3.67 7.77
N VAL A 86 11.91 -3.39 7.76
CA VAL A 86 10.87 -4.23 8.35
C VAL A 86 10.47 -5.35 7.40
N CYS A 87 10.11 -6.53 7.94
CA CYS A 87 9.56 -7.62 7.14
C CYS A 87 8.23 -7.19 6.49
N GLU A 88 8.21 -7.13 5.16
CA GLU A 88 7.08 -6.57 4.41
C GLU A 88 5.78 -7.35 4.57
N SER A 89 5.86 -8.62 4.96
CA SER A 89 4.66 -9.42 5.24
C SER A 89 3.82 -8.87 6.40
N VAL A 90 4.39 -7.99 7.25
CA VAL A 90 3.65 -7.33 8.33
C VAL A 90 2.49 -6.48 7.80
N ARG A 91 2.56 -5.99 6.55
CA ARG A 91 1.53 -5.12 5.98
C ARG A 91 0.18 -5.82 5.87
N TRP A 92 0.16 -7.14 5.69
CA TRP A 92 -1.07 -7.93 5.72
C TRP A 92 -1.74 -7.98 7.11
N ILE A 93 -0.96 -7.87 8.18
CA ILE A 93 -1.44 -7.90 9.56
C ILE A 93 -1.90 -6.51 10.01
N GLU A 94 -1.22 -5.46 9.53
CA GLU A 94 -1.52 -4.05 9.84
C GLU A 94 -2.61 -3.44 8.94
N SER A 95 -3.20 -4.23 8.05
CA SER A 95 -4.17 -3.78 7.03
C SER A 95 -5.58 -3.58 7.54
#